data_AF-A0A8J3E8W6-F1
#
_entry.id   AF-A0A8J3E8W6-F1
#
_cell.length_a   1.000
_cell.length_b   1.000
_cell.length_c   1.000
_cell.angle_alpha   90.00
_cell.angle_beta   90.00
_cell.angle_gamma   90.00
#
_symmetry.space_group_name_H-M   'P 1'
#
loop_
_entity.id
_entity.type
_entity.pdbx_description
1 polymer ?
#
loop_
_entity_poly.entity_id
_entity_poly.type
_entity_poly.pdbx_seq_one_letter_code
_entity_poly.pdbx_strand_id
1 'polypeptide(L)'
;MLKNKIIESYYNEISCDKDAAEYLNLDKKRYPERFLFKIGKIVNLSKLKYKLFFLCCILYEKIWWLLYVYIIGRFVMSSFIRSRSNGVLENARVGFTESEKTSYDFSLTGITSITEVPLTYKGLSEFCSFKDKSRALLLALRVVYQVQVSRKKKSKLVFSSFKLHLNDVYRVSMYTVLLEKLKSHSMSILLNSHYERWTYLASQIAGEKLTLVQHGRLKEGIAFDYKLGIVNQLYCYNSKSYEAYLSYYSKIQNHQYIKPQLKLEHIGDRSKKIIFMASSVVAVNKELAFIKELLAESRSLDIVVYVKLHPLYDYAHQYEELASDVVFIDKKIYPYADYMITYSSSLGDEYLALGQKVLFLEEHKDIEQGVKLVLESLIEDK
;
A
#
# COMPACT_ATOMS: atom_id res chain seq x y z
N MET A 1 12.62 24.79 0.37
CA MET A 1 11.41 24.11 -0.15
C MET A 1 11.41 22.59 0.12
N LEU A 2 12.36 21.81 -0.42
CA LEU A 2 12.36 20.32 -0.30
C LEU A 2 12.25 19.76 1.13
N LYS A 3 12.96 20.36 2.07
CA LYS A 3 12.92 19.98 3.49
C LYS A 3 11.48 19.95 4.03
N ASN A 4 10.67 20.95 3.66
CA ASN A 4 9.27 21.02 4.09
C ASN A 4 8.47 19.91 3.43
N LYS A 5 8.70 19.62 2.13
CA LYS A 5 8.03 18.51 1.43
C LYS A 5 8.33 17.15 2.05
N ILE A 6 9.56 16.90 2.49
CA ILE A 6 9.90 15.69 3.25
C ILE A 6 9.14 15.64 4.57
N ILE A 7 9.07 16.76 5.31
CA ILE A 7 8.30 16.81 6.55
C ILE A 7 6.80 16.54 6.32
N GLU A 8 6.22 17.17 5.30
CA GLU A 8 4.83 16.99 4.87
C GLU A 8 4.55 15.52 4.49
N SER A 9 5.47 14.87 3.78
CA SER A 9 5.34 13.44 3.42
C SER A 9 5.25 12.52 4.64
N TYR A 10 5.97 12.84 5.73
CA TYR A 10 5.91 12.08 6.97
C TYR A 10 4.61 12.31 7.74
N TYR A 11 3.99 13.49 7.62
CA TYR A 11 2.66 13.69 8.18
C TYR A 11 1.61 12.85 7.46
N ASN A 12 1.67 12.77 6.13
CA ASN A 12 0.76 11.91 5.38
C ASN A 12 0.94 10.43 5.75
N GLU A 13 2.18 9.97 5.92
CA GLU A 13 2.45 8.61 6.44
C GLU A 13 1.82 8.38 7.83
N ILE A 14 1.90 9.38 8.72
CA ILE A 14 1.26 9.30 10.04
C ILE A 14 -0.27 9.28 9.92
N SER A 15 -0.87 10.01 8.96
CA SER A 15 -2.30 9.90 8.67
C SER A 15 -2.68 8.49 8.21
N CYS A 16 -1.87 7.84 7.37
CA CYS A 16 -2.08 6.43 7.01
C CYS A 16 -2.01 5.52 8.23
N ASP A 17 -1.04 5.72 9.12
CA ASP A 17 -0.95 4.91 10.35
C ASP A 17 -2.14 5.16 11.29
N LYS A 18 -2.67 6.39 11.39
CA LYS A 18 -3.89 6.68 12.19
C LYS A 18 -5.08 5.89 11.66
N ASP A 19 -5.30 5.97 10.36
CA ASP A 19 -6.39 5.27 9.69
C ASP A 19 -6.25 3.74 9.82
N ALA A 20 -5.04 3.20 9.67
CA ALA A 20 -4.77 1.79 9.88
C ALA A 20 -5.03 1.35 11.32
N ALA A 21 -4.77 2.20 12.32
CA ALA A 21 -5.06 1.90 13.72
C ALA A 21 -6.56 1.75 13.99
N GLU A 22 -7.38 2.61 13.38
CA GLU A 22 -8.84 2.54 13.47
C GLU A 22 -9.35 1.25 12.81
N TYR A 23 -8.81 0.93 11.62
CA TYR A 23 -9.18 -0.27 10.86
C TYR A 23 -8.87 -1.57 11.59
N LEU A 24 -7.71 -1.66 12.25
CA LEU A 24 -7.26 -2.86 12.93
C LEU A 24 -8.01 -3.12 14.26
N ASN A 25 -8.95 -2.24 14.62
CA ASN A 25 -9.75 -2.28 15.85
C ASN A 25 -8.91 -2.71 17.07
N LEU A 26 -7.68 -2.18 17.14
CA LEU A 26 -6.69 -2.67 18.08
C LEU A 26 -7.22 -2.40 19.48
N ASP A 27 -7.42 -3.48 20.24
CA ASP A 27 -7.65 -3.39 21.68
C ASP A 27 -6.59 -2.44 22.24
N LYS A 28 -7.02 -1.30 22.80
CA LYS A 28 -6.15 -0.24 23.32
C LYS A 28 -5.13 -0.79 24.33
N LYS A 29 -5.42 -1.95 24.94
CA LYS A 29 -4.48 -2.67 25.83
C LYS A 29 -3.26 -3.23 25.11
N ARG A 30 -3.33 -3.54 23.81
CA ARG A 30 -2.25 -4.18 23.02
C ARG A 30 -1.34 -3.19 22.31
N TYR A 31 -1.87 -2.04 21.87
CA TYR A 31 -1.09 -1.00 21.20
C TYR A 31 -1.18 0.33 21.96
N PRO A 32 -0.16 0.70 22.75
CA PRO A 32 -0.21 1.91 23.55
C PRO A 32 -0.38 3.15 22.69
N GLU A 33 -1.18 4.13 23.15
CA GLU A 33 -1.40 5.46 22.52
C GLU A 33 -0.13 6.35 22.54
N ARG A 34 1.06 5.76 22.46
CA ARG A 34 2.35 6.44 22.58
C ARG A 34 2.92 6.88 21.24
N PHE A 35 2.78 6.07 20.20
CA PHE A 35 3.23 6.39 18.85
C PHE A 35 2.47 5.56 17.80
N LEU A 36 2.40 6.06 16.58
CA LEU A 36 1.87 5.40 15.40
C LEU A 36 3.06 5.12 14.48
N PHE A 37 3.47 3.85 14.38
CA PHE A 37 4.62 3.48 13.56
C PHE A 37 4.51 2.04 13.12
N LYS A 38 4.26 1.81 11.82
CA LYS A 38 4.20 0.46 11.22
C LYS A 38 3.19 -0.45 11.93
N ILE A 39 2.01 0.10 12.23
CA ILE A 39 1.00 -0.56 13.07
C ILE A 39 0.57 -1.91 12.49
N GLY A 40 0.39 -2.01 11.17
CA GLY A 40 0.07 -3.27 10.50
C GLY A 40 1.14 -4.36 10.67
N LYS A 41 2.42 -4.01 10.83
CA LYS A 41 3.49 -5.00 11.08
C LYS A 41 3.48 -5.51 12.51
N ILE A 42 2.97 -4.71 13.44
CA ILE A 42 2.96 -5.00 14.87
C ILE A 42 1.93 -6.06 15.22
N VAL A 43 0.78 -6.08 14.54
CA VAL A 43 -0.24 -7.13 14.68
C VAL A 43 0.32 -8.52 14.36
N ASN A 44 1.37 -8.58 13.54
CA ASN A 44 2.00 -9.81 13.06
C ASN A 44 3.20 -10.29 13.87
N LEU A 45 3.59 -9.58 14.92
CA LEU A 45 4.76 -9.97 15.72
C LEU A 45 4.34 -10.88 16.87
N SER A 46 5.06 -12.01 17.04
CA SER A 46 4.90 -12.87 18.21
C SER A 46 5.02 -12.07 19.51
N LYS A 47 4.30 -12.47 20.55
CA LYS A 47 4.16 -11.69 21.80
C LYS A 47 5.49 -11.16 22.38
N LEU A 48 6.59 -11.92 22.27
CA LEU A 48 7.92 -11.49 22.74
C LEU A 48 8.62 -10.53 21.75
N LYS A 49 8.63 -10.84 20.45
CA LYS A 49 9.24 -9.97 19.43
C LYS A 49 8.57 -8.59 19.42
N TYR A 50 7.25 -8.55 19.61
CA TYR A 50 6.51 -7.31 19.72
C TYR A 50 6.92 -6.50 20.94
N LYS A 51 7.00 -7.11 22.13
CA LYS A 51 7.46 -6.44 23.35
C LYS A 51 8.86 -5.85 23.19
N LEU A 52 9.78 -6.60 22.59
CA LEU A 52 11.14 -6.13 22.31
C LEU A 52 11.15 -4.98 21.30
N PHE A 53 10.43 -5.12 20.19
CA PHE A 53 10.27 -4.05 19.19
C PHE A 53 9.73 -2.77 19.82
N PHE A 54 8.69 -2.89 20.65
CA PHE A 54 8.09 -1.77 21.35
C PHE A 54 9.08 -1.10 22.32
N LEU A 55 9.84 -1.89 23.09
CA LEU A 55 10.91 -1.39 23.96
C LEU A 55 11.98 -0.64 23.15
N CYS A 56 12.43 -1.20 22.02
CA CYS A 56 13.37 -0.55 21.12
C CYS A 56 12.82 0.78 20.58
N CYS A 57 11.54 0.85 20.21
CA CYS A 57 10.89 2.08 19.78
C CYS A 57 10.89 3.13 20.90
N ILE A 58 10.57 2.73 22.14
CA ILE A 58 10.61 3.63 23.31
C ILE A 58 12.01 4.20 23.54
N LEU A 59 13.04 3.36 23.47
CA LEU A 59 14.42 3.77 23.66
C LEU A 59 14.87 4.71 22.53
N TYR A 60 14.60 4.32 21.29
CA TYR A 60 14.89 5.11 20.10
C TYR A 60 14.20 6.48 20.14
N GLU A 61 12.95 6.54 20.56
CA GLU A 61 12.17 7.76 20.73
C GLU A 61 12.82 8.76 21.72
N LYS A 62 13.58 8.27 22.71
CA LYS A 62 14.28 9.14 23.67
C LYS A 62 15.66 9.59 23.17
N ILE A 63 16.37 8.71 22.48
CA ILE A 63 17.80 8.90 22.20
C ILE A 63 18.01 9.44 20.78
N TRP A 64 18.05 10.77 20.61
CA TRP A 64 18.18 11.41 19.29
C TRP A 64 19.53 11.17 18.60
N TRP A 65 20.63 11.11 19.35
CA TRP A 65 21.96 10.94 18.77
C TRP A 65 22.09 9.63 17.97
N LEU A 66 21.33 8.58 18.32
CA LEU A 66 21.27 7.33 17.56
C LEU A 66 20.80 7.56 16.11
N LEU A 67 19.82 8.45 15.90
CA LEU A 67 19.35 8.79 14.56
C LEU A 67 20.44 9.50 13.75
N TYR A 68 21.18 10.43 14.36
CA TYR A 68 22.30 11.12 13.70
C TYR A 68 23.43 10.15 13.32
N VAL A 69 23.83 9.27 14.25
CA VAL A 69 24.83 8.21 13.98
C VAL A 69 24.36 7.31 12.86
N TYR A 70 23.09 6.90 12.88
CA TYR A 70 22.51 6.07 11.83
C TYR A 70 22.51 6.76 10.45
N ILE A 71 22.12 8.04 10.38
CA ILE A 71 22.15 8.83 9.14
C ILE A 71 23.59 8.96 8.60
N ILE A 72 24.55 9.30 9.46
CA ILE A 72 25.96 9.46 9.08
C ILE A 72 26.53 8.12 8.61
N GLY A 73 26.29 7.03 9.35
CA GLY A 73 26.71 5.68 8.96
C GLY A 73 26.13 5.27 7.61
N ARG A 74 24.84 5.57 7.35
CA ARG A 74 24.22 5.39 6.03
C ARG A 74 24.87 6.26 4.97
N PHE A 75 25.20 7.52 5.22
CA PHE A 75 25.92 8.33 4.24
C PHE A 75 27.31 7.74 3.90
N VAL A 76 28.08 7.33 4.91
CA VAL A 76 29.41 6.73 4.74
C VAL A 76 29.30 5.45 3.91
N MET A 77 28.42 4.52 4.28
CA MET A 77 28.17 3.30 3.50
C MET A 77 27.77 3.61 2.06
N SER A 78 27.05 4.71 1.83
CA SER A 78 26.52 5.05 0.50
C SER A 78 27.62 5.56 -0.41
N SER A 79 28.68 6.13 0.17
CA SER A 79 29.82 6.68 -0.55
C SER A 79 30.66 5.57 -1.21
N PHE A 80 30.61 4.35 -0.66
CA PHE A 80 31.26 3.17 -1.24
C PHE A 80 30.43 2.51 -2.35
N ILE A 81 29.17 2.90 -2.56
CA ILE A 81 28.33 2.39 -3.64
C ILE A 81 28.66 3.17 -4.92
N ARG A 82 29.22 2.48 -5.92
CA ARG A 82 29.52 3.07 -7.23
C ARG A 82 28.24 3.57 -7.89
N SER A 83 28.24 4.84 -8.31
CA SER A 83 27.12 5.40 -9.07
C SER A 83 27.11 4.84 -10.49
N ARG A 84 25.94 4.43 -10.96
CA ARG A 84 25.69 4.14 -12.38
C ARG A 84 25.84 5.43 -13.18
N SER A 85 26.36 5.35 -14.40
CA SER A 85 26.60 6.53 -15.22
C SER A 85 25.30 7.31 -15.47
N ASN A 86 25.39 8.63 -15.53
CA ASN A 86 24.23 9.50 -15.79
C ASN A 86 23.53 9.16 -17.11
N GLY A 87 24.24 8.61 -18.09
CA GLY A 87 23.68 8.23 -19.40
C GLY A 87 22.56 7.19 -19.31
N VAL A 88 22.47 6.41 -18.22
CA VAL A 88 21.35 5.48 -17.99
C VAL A 88 20.02 6.23 -17.79
N LEU A 89 20.08 7.45 -17.24
CA LEU A 89 18.90 8.26 -16.97
C LEU A 89 18.54 9.18 -18.14
N GLU A 90 19.47 9.56 -19.01
CA GLU A 90 19.24 10.64 -19.98
C GLU A 90 18.16 10.33 -21.05
N ASN A 91 17.84 9.05 -21.30
CA ASN A 91 16.87 8.63 -22.31
C ASN A 91 15.77 7.68 -21.82
N ALA A 92 15.68 7.44 -20.50
CA ALA A 92 14.83 6.39 -19.96
C ALA A 92 13.59 6.93 -19.23
N ARG A 93 12.52 6.13 -19.23
CA ARG A 93 11.44 6.28 -18.24
C ARG A 93 11.94 5.68 -16.94
N VAL A 94 11.74 6.36 -15.81
CA VAL A 94 12.26 5.89 -14.53
C VAL A 94 11.12 5.32 -13.70
N GLY A 95 11.17 4.03 -13.41
CA GLY A 95 10.19 3.36 -12.56
C GLY A 95 10.76 3.09 -11.18
N PHE A 96 10.16 3.66 -10.15
CA PHE A 96 10.55 3.37 -8.78
C PHE A 96 9.86 2.10 -8.30
N THR A 97 10.63 1.08 -7.91
CA THR A 97 10.13 -0.25 -7.57
C THR A 97 10.28 -0.58 -6.09
N GLU A 98 9.24 -1.13 -5.47
CA GLU A 98 9.29 -1.62 -4.08
C GLU A 98 9.30 -3.15 -4.00
N SER A 99 8.69 -3.81 -4.99
CA SER A 99 8.58 -5.26 -5.08
C SER A 99 8.44 -5.72 -6.54
N GLU A 100 8.50 -7.03 -6.78
CA GLU A 100 8.21 -7.63 -8.09
C GLU A 100 6.81 -7.29 -8.61
N LYS A 101 5.84 -7.09 -7.68
CA LYS A 101 4.49 -6.66 -8.04
C LYS A 101 4.49 -5.26 -8.66
N THR A 102 5.43 -4.37 -8.31
CA THR A 102 5.55 -3.07 -8.98
C THR A 102 5.90 -3.22 -10.46
N SER A 103 6.84 -4.11 -10.78
CA SER A 103 7.21 -4.38 -12.18
C SER A 103 6.06 -5.01 -12.96
N TYR A 104 5.30 -5.91 -12.33
CA TYR A 104 4.06 -6.44 -12.89
C TYR A 104 3.05 -5.32 -13.18
N ASP A 105 2.78 -4.43 -12.21
CA ASP A 105 1.82 -3.33 -12.39
C ASP A 105 2.24 -2.42 -13.54
N PHE A 106 3.53 -2.08 -13.65
CA PHE A 106 4.05 -1.30 -14.78
C PHE A 106 3.84 -2.00 -16.12
N SER A 107 3.98 -3.33 -16.18
CA SER A 107 3.76 -4.09 -17.43
C SER A 107 2.33 -3.97 -17.96
N LEU A 108 1.34 -3.73 -17.09
CA LEU A 108 -0.07 -3.55 -17.47
C LEU A 108 -0.32 -2.27 -18.28
N THR A 109 0.60 -1.31 -18.21
CA THR A 109 0.46 0.00 -18.88
C THR A 109 0.90 -0.03 -20.35
N GLY A 110 1.61 -1.09 -20.78
CA GLY A 110 2.28 -1.12 -22.08
C GLY A 110 3.50 -0.21 -22.20
N ILE A 111 3.89 0.49 -21.13
CA ILE A 111 5.08 1.34 -21.11
C ILE A 111 6.33 0.47 -21.14
N THR A 112 7.13 0.61 -22.19
CA THR A 112 8.40 -0.10 -22.36
C THR A 112 9.61 0.76 -21.97
N SER A 113 10.79 0.12 -21.90
CA SER A 113 12.09 0.77 -21.63
C SER A 113 12.14 1.54 -20.30
N ILE A 114 11.59 0.92 -19.26
CA ILE A 114 11.62 1.45 -17.90
C ILE A 114 12.98 1.11 -17.26
N THR A 115 13.73 2.12 -16.86
CA THR A 115 14.85 1.96 -15.93
C THR A 115 14.30 1.85 -14.53
N GLU A 116 14.35 0.64 -13.97
CA GLU A 116 13.89 0.38 -12.62
C GLU A 116 14.91 0.87 -11.58
N VAL A 117 14.41 1.65 -10.62
CA VAL A 117 15.16 2.17 -9.48
C VAL A 117 14.53 1.62 -8.20
N PRO A 118 15.13 0.60 -7.56
CA PRO A 118 14.60 0.07 -6.32
C PRO A 118 14.57 1.14 -5.22
N LEU A 119 13.44 1.31 -4.53
CA LEU A 119 13.26 2.21 -3.38
C LEU A 119 13.95 1.70 -2.09
N THR A 120 15.03 0.94 -2.27
CA THR A 120 15.96 0.57 -1.22
C THR A 120 17.04 1.63 -1.07
N TYR A 121 17.69 1.64 0.09
CA TYR A 121 18.82 2.53 0.32
C TYR A 121 19.96 2.30 -0.70
N LYS A 122 20.24 1.04 -1.06
CA LYS A 122 21.27 0.70 -2.07
C LYS A 122 20.83 1.12 -3.47
N GLY A 123 19.58 0.78 -3.84
CA GLY A 123 19.01 1.12 -5.15
C GLY A 123 19.09 2.61 -5.44
N LEU A 124 18.59 3.47 -4.55
CA LEU A 124 18.69 4.92 -4.71
C LEU A 124 20.14 5.42 -4.75
N SER A 125 21.04 4.82 -3.97
CA SER A 125 22.45 5.23 -3.91
C SER A 125 23.19 4.97 -5.23
N GLU A 126 22.82 3.93 -5.97
CA GLU A 126 23.40 3.64 -7.30
C GLU A 126 23.08 4.74 -8.32
N PHE A 127 21.96 5.45 -8.19
CA PHE A 127 21.55 6.52 -9.12
C PHE A 127 21.90 7.94 -8.65
N CYS A 128 22.53 8.05 -7.48
CA CYS A 128 23.01 9.31 -6.91
C CYS A 128 24.53 9.43 -7.04
N SER A 129 25.02 10.58 -7.50
CA SER A 129 26.45 10.90 -7.41
C SER A 129 26.86 11.16 -5.95
N PHE A 130 28.16 11.26 -5.66
CA PHE A 130 28.63 11.66 -4.33
C PHE A 130 28.11 13.05 -3.92
N LYS A 131 28.00 13.97 -4.88
CA LYS A 131 27.41 15.31 -4.68
C LYS A 131 25.93 15.21 -4.27
N ASP A 132 25.17 14.33 -4.93
CA ASP A 132 23.77 14.08 -4.60
C ASP A 132 23.61 13.46 -3.21
N LYS A 133 24.46 12.49 -2.86
CA LYS A 133 24.51 11.83 -1.54
C LYS A 133 24.83 12.83 -0.41
N SER A 134 25.77 13.74 -0.65
CA SER A 134 26.14 14.80 0.30
C SER A 134 24.99 15.81 0.47
N ARG A 135 24.34 16.20 -0.63
CA ARG A 135 23.15 17.06 -0.59
C ARG A 135 22.01 16.41 0.18
N ALA A 136 21.78 15.11 -0.03
CA ALA A 136 20.79 14.33 0.72
C ALA A 136 21.11 14.25 2.22
N LEU A 137 22.40 14.16 2.60
CA LEU A 137 22.82 14.16 4.01
C LEU A 137 22.46 15.49 4.67
N LEU A 138 22.84 16.60 4.05
CA LEU A 138 22.52 17.94 4.57
C LEU A 138 21.01 18.16 4.67
N LEU A 139 20.25 17.67 3.69
CA LEU A 139 18.80 17.75 3.71
C LEU A 139 18.20 16.94 4.86
N ALA A 140 18.67 15.70 5.06
CA ALA A 140 18.26 14.84 6.16
C ALA A 140 18.53 15.49 7.52
N LEU A 141 19.75 16.00 7.74
CA LEU A 141 20.12 16.68 8.99
C LEU A 141 19.24 17.91 9.27
N ARG A 142 18.92 18.69 8.23
CA ARG A 142 18.01 19.85 8.35
C ARG A 142 16.57 19.45 8.68
N VAL A 143 16.08 18.34 8.11
CA VAL A 143 14.75 17.79 8.46
C VAL A 143 14.72 17.37 9.92
N VAL A 144 15.71 16.59 10.38
CA VAL A 144 15.84 16.12 11.77
C VAL A 144 15.87 17.30 12.74
N TYR A 145 16.70 18.30 12.47
CA TYR A 145 16.79 19.51 13.29
C TYR A 145 15.46 20.26 13.39
N GLN A 146 14.79 20.50 12.26
CA GLN A 146 13.49 21.19 12.27
C GLN A 146 12.42 20.42 13.05
N VAL A 147 12.37 19.10 12.90
CA VAL A 147 11.43 18.27 13.66
C VAL A 147 11.73 18.36 15.15
N GLN A 148 13.00 18.26 15.54
CA GLN A 148 13.44 18.36 16.92
C GLN A 148 13.03 19.70 17.57
N VAL A 149 13.23 20.82 16.88
CA VAL A 149 12.83 22.16 17.37
C VAL A 149 11.30 22.31 17.43
N SER A 150 10.56 21.64 16.54
CA SER A 150 9.09 21.69 16.50
C SER A 150 8.39 20.90 17.61
N ARG A 151 9.13 20.22 18.51
CA ARG A 151 8.58 19.33 19.55
C ARG A 151 7.44 19.95 20.37
N LYS A 152 7.56 21.21 20.78
CA LYS A 152 6.57 21.89 21.63
C LYS A 152 5.24 22.19 20.90
N LYS A 153 5.23 22.16 19.56
CA LYS A 153 4.06 22.51 18.74
C LYS A 153 3.18 21.32 18.38
N LYS A 154 3.57 20.09 18.74
CA LYS A 154 2.89 18.87 18.31
C LYS A 154 2.40 18.08 19.52
N SER A 155 1.32 17.33 19.32
CA SER A 155 0.90 16.33 20.31
C SER A 155 2.02 15.30 20.50
N LYS A 156 2.11 14.74 21.72
CA LYS A 156 3.13 13.73 22.06
C LYS A 156 3.08 12.55 21.08
N LEU A 157 1.88 12.04 20.81
CA LEU A 157 1.64 10.94 19.87
C LEU A 157 2.27 11.22 18.50
N VAL A 158 1.90 12.34 17.87
CA VAL A 158 2.38 12.70 16.54
C VAL A 158 3.89 12.91 16.54
N PHE A 159 4.45 13.58 17.55
CA PHE A 159 5.89 13.80 17.64
C PHE A 159 6.68 12.48 17.75
N SER A 160 6.21 11.55 18.58
CA SER A 160 6.83 10.24 18.77
C SER A 160 6.75 9.39 17.48
N SER A 161 5.59 9.38 16.80
CA SER A 161 5.43 8.75 15.47
C SER A 161 6.42 9.33 14.46
N PHE A 162 6.51 10.66 14.41
CA PHE A 162 7.39 11.37 13.49
C PHE A 162 8.85 10.96 13.70
N LYS A 163 9.31 10.95 14.95
CA LYS A 163 10.68 10.55 15.27
C LYS A 163 10.99 9.13 14.83
N LEU A 164 10.06 8.19 15.02
CA LEU A 164 10.25 6.79 14.61
C LEU A 164 10.34 6.67 13.09
N HIS A 165 9.48 7.38 12.35
CA HIS A 165 9.51 7.43 10.89
C HIS A 165 10.76 8.09 10.30
N LEU A 166 11.41 9.02 11.03
CA LEU A 166 12.68 9.60 10.60
C LEU A 166 13.83 8.59 10.49
N ASN A 167 13.66 7.34 10.91
CA ASN A 167 14.67 6.29 10.77
C ASN A 167 15.07 6.03 9.31
N ASP A 168 14.32 6.50 8.31
CA ASP A 168 14.68 6.39 6.89
C ASP A 168 14.87 7.75 6.20
N VAL A 169 15.00 8.84 6.95
CA VAL A 169 15.07 10.21 6.41
C VAL A 169 16.19 10.43 5.42
N TYR A 170 17.33 9.75 5.59
CA TYR A 170 18.42 9.82 4.61
C TYR A 170 18.02 9.20 3.26
N ARG A 171 17.31 8.07 3.29
CA ARG A 171 16.76 7.41 2.09
C ARG A 171 15.73 8.29 1.40
N VAL A 172 14.79 8.85 2.17
CA VAL A 172 13.79 9.80 1.67
C VAL A 172 14.44 11.05 1.08
N SER A 173 15.52 11.54 1.68
CA SER A 173 16.29 12.68 1.17
C SER A 173 17.02 12.36 -0.14
N MET A 174 17.61 11.17 -0.28
CA MET A 174 18.21 10.73 -1.55
C MET A 174 17.17 10.64 -2.65
N TYR A 175 16.02 10.01 -2.38
CA TYR A 175 14.90 9.97 -3.31
C TYR A 175 14.44 11.38 -3.73
N THR A 176 14.31 12.30 -2.78
CA THR A 176 13.95 13.70 -3.03
C THR A 176 14.96 14.41 -3.96
N VAL A 177 16.26 14.23 -3.72
CA VAL A 177 17.32 14.80 -4.57
C VAL A 177 17.29 14.17 -5.96
N LEU A 178 17.06 12.86 -6.06
CA LEU A 178 16.93 12.17 -7.33
C LEU A 178 15.71 12.66 -8.11
N LEU A 179 14.55 12.83 -7.48
CA LEU A 179 13.35 13.38 -8.12
C LEU A 179 13.60 14.78 -8.71
N GLU A 180 14.31 15.67 -8.00
CA GLU A 180 14.67 16.98 -8.53
C GLU A 180 15.60 16.88 -9.76
N LYS A 181 16.57 15.96 -9.72
CA LYS A 181 17.44 15.69 -10.87
C LYS A 181 16.65 15.15 -12.04
N LEU A 182 15.72 14.22 -11.82
CA LEU A 182 14.88 13.66 -12.88
C LEU A 182 13.91 14.72 -13.45
N LYS A 183 13.40 15.61 -12.59
CA LYS A 183 12.51 16.71 -13.00
C LYS A 183 13.13 17.60 -14.07
N SER A 184 14.44 17.83 -14.08
CA SER A 184 15.08 18.69 -15.09
C SER A 184 15.19 18.04 -16.48
N HIS A 185 14.89 16.75 -16.62
CA HIS A 185 14.99 16.00 -17.88
C HIS A 185 13.59 15.65 -18.40
N SER A 186 13.42 15.44 -19.70
CA SER A 186 12.11 15.12 -20.34
C SER A 186 11.58 13.70 -20.05
N MET A 187 11.89 13.13 -18.89
CA MET A 187 11.55 11.77 -18.51
C MET A 187 10.17 11.68 -17.85
N SER A 188 9.49 10.54 -18.07
CA SER A 188 8.36 10.11 -17.24
C SER A 188 8.87 9.36 -16.01
N ILE A 189 8.26 9.64 -14.85
CA ILE A 189 8.54 9.00 -13.57
C ILE A 189 7.34 8.13 -13.21
N LEU A 190 7.55 6.82 -13.08
CA LEU A 190 6.52 5.84 -12.75
C LEU A 190 6.62 5.43 -11.28
N LEU A 191 5.47 5.39 -10.62
CA LEU A 191 5.28 4.87 -9.26
C LEU A 191 4.01 4.05 -9.21
N ASN A 192 3.97 3.06 -8.31
CA ASN A 192 2.75 2.31 -8.08
C ASN A 192 2.13 2.55 -6.67
N SER A 193 2.88 3.13 -5.74
CA SER A 193 2.36 3.54 -4.42
C SER A 193 1.25 4.60 -4.53
N HIS A 194 0.22 4.51 -3.68
CA HIS A 194 -0.99 5.33 -3.77
C HIS A 194 -0.85 6.75 -3.22
N TYR A 195 -0.67 6.88 -1.91
CA TYR A 195 -0.68 8.16 -1.18
C TYR A 195 0.39 8.18 -0.08
N GLU A 196 1.26 7.17 -0.08
CA GLU A 196 2.40 7.04 0.82
C GLU A 196 3.40 8.17 0.61
N ARG A 197 4.38 8.27 1.52
CA ARG A 197 5.41 9.32 1.52
C ARG A 197 6.10 9.53 0.15
N TRP A 198 6.34 8.44 -0.60
CA TRP A 198 7.05 8.47 -1.88
C TRP A 198 6.23 9.16 -2.96
N THR A 199 4.94 8.84 -3.03
CA THR A 199 4.01 9.40 -4.01
C THR A 199 3.67 10.84 -3.69
N TYR A 200 3.56 11.18 -2.40
CA TYR A 200 3.46 12.57 -1.98
C TYR A 200 4.64 13.40 -2.54
N LEU A 201 5.87 12.96 -2.31
CA LEU A 201 7.06 13.68 -2.77
C LEU A 201 7.12 13.78 -4.30
N ALA A 202 6.83 12.69 -5.02
CA ALA A 202 6.82 12.70 -6.47
C ALA A 202 5.76 13.64 -7.03
N SER A 203 4.54 13.63 -6.50
CA SER A 203 3.46 14.49 -6.99
C SER A 203 3.73 15.98 -6.73
N GLN A 204 4.48 16.30 -5.68
CA GLN A 204 4.87 17.68 -5.34
C GLN A 204 6.11 18.16 -6.10
N ILE A 205 7.03 17.27 -6.45
CA ILE A 205 8.31 17.62 -7.09
C ILE A 205 8.23 17.44 -8.60
N ALA A 206 7.88 16.24 -9.06
CA ALA A 206 7.84 15.85 -10.46
C ALA A 206 6.52 16.23 -11.15
N GLY A 207 5.39 16.17 -10.44
CA GLY A 207 4.09 16.70 -10.89
C GLY A 207 3.68 16.21 -12.30
N GLU A 208 3.80 17.08 -13.29
CA GLU A 208 3.50 16.84 -14.71
C GLU A 208 4.35 15.74 -15.38
N LYS A 209 5.35 15.19 -14.67
CA LYS A 209 6.13 14.04 -15.12
C LYS A 209 5.74 12.74 -14.43
N LEU A 210 4.85 12.80 -13.44
CA LEU A 210 4.44 11.67 -12.65
C LEU A 210 3.38 10.84 -13.36
N THR A 211 3.69 9.57 -13.57
CA THR A 211 2.75 8.51 -13.95
C THR A 211 2.52 7.62 -12.73
N LEU A 212 1.26 7.47 -12.33
CA LEU A 212 0.86 6.55 -11.28
C LEU A 212 0.19 5.32 -11.88
N VAL A 213 0.51 4.17 -11.32
CA VAL A 213 -0.14 2.90 -11.63
C VAL A 213 -0.76 2.36 -10.35
N GLN A 214 -2.03 2.03 -10.37
CA GLN A 214 -2.72 1.58 -9.17
C GLN A 214 -2.09 0.29 -8.62
N HIS A 215 -1.52 0.36 -7.41
CA HIS A 215 -1.04 -0.79 -6.66
C HIS A 215 -1.98 -1.14 -5.50
N GLY A 216 -3.03 -1.87 -5.80
CA GLY A 216 -4.01 -2.26 -4.81
C GLY A 216 -5.20 -1.30 -4.67
N ARG A 217 -6.01 -1.48 -3.62
CA ARG A 217 -7.24 -0.71 -3.39
C ARG A 217 -6.94 0.52 -2.54
N LEU A 218 -7.44 1.68 -2.95
CA LEU A 218 -7.36 2.90 -2.15
C LEU A 218 -8.47 2.87 -1.12
N LYS A 219 -8.14 3.09 0.14
CA LYS A 219 -9.15 3.37 1.14
C LYS A 219 -9.59 4.82 1.00
N GLU A 220 -10.90 5.03 0.97
CA GLU A 220 -11.51 6.36 0.93
C GLU A 220 -11.57 6.99 2.33
N GLY A 221 -11.64 8.32 2.40
CA GLY A 221 -11.88 9.04 3.66
C GLY A 221 -10.66 9.32 4.54
N ILE A 222 -9.45 8.87 4.18
CA ILE A 222 -8.22 9.22 4.92
C ILE A 222 -8.02 10.75 4.94
N ALA A 223 -8.03 11.34 6.14
CA ALA A 223 -7.75 12.76 6.34
C ALA A 223 -6.24 13.05 6.31
N PHE A 224 -5.74 13.49 5.16
CA PHE A 224 -4.36 13.94 5.01
C PHE A 224 -4.18 15.39 5.47
N ASP A 225 -3.16 15.64 6.29
CA ASP A 225 -2.76 17.00 6.69
C ASP A 225 -2.31 17.84 5.48
N TYR A 226 -1.78 17.18 4.43
CA TYR A 226 -1.29 17.82 3.21
C TYR A 226 -1.82 17.12 1.96
N LYS A 227 -2.51 17.89 1.10
CA LYS A 227 -3.04 17.40 -0.18
C LYS A 227 -1.89 16.94 -1.10
N LEU A 228 -2.10 15.83 -1.82
CA LEU A 228 -1.15 15.37 -2.84
C LEU A 228 -1.12 16.34 -4.03
N GLY A 229 -0.02 16.29 -4.78
CA GLY A 229 0.24 17.23 -5.87
C GLY A 229 -0.41 16.82 -7.19
N ILE A 230 0.30 17.09 -8.28
CA ILE A 230 -0.17 16.85 -9.65
C ILE A 230 0.29 15.46 -10.10
N VAL A 231 -0.57 14.80 -10.88
CA VAL A 231 -0.26 13.56 -11.62
C VAL A 231 -0.57 13.80 -13.09
N ASN A 232 0.39 13.48 -13.97
CA ASN A 232 0.19 13.61 -15.41
C ASN A 232 -0.65 12.47 -15.98
N GLN A 233 -0.36 11.23 -15.57
CA GLN A 233 -1.08 10.05 -16.04
C GLN A 233 -1.39 9.13 -14.86
N LEU A 234 -2.63 8.70 -14.75
CA LEU A 234 -3.05 7.65 -13.81
C LEU A 234 -3.52 6.41 -14.59
N TYR A 235 -2.96 5.26 -14.26
CA TYR A 235 -3.47 3.96 -14.68
C TYR A 235 -4.18 3.31 -13.49
N CYS A 236 -5.47 3.06 -13.62
CA CYS A 236 -6.30 2.47 -12.56
C CYS A 236 -7.23 1.39 -13.12
N TYR A 237 -7.88 0.61 -12.26
CA TYR A 237 -8.69 -0.53 -12.71
C TYR A 237 -10.09 -0.12 -13.18
N ASN A 238 -10.70 0.88 -12.55
CA ASN A 238 -12.10 1.26 -12.80
C ASN A 238 -12.39 2.71 -12.41
N SER A 239 -13.60 3.19 -12.74
CA SER A 239 -14.07 4.55 -12.44
C SER A 239 -14.09 4.85 -10.94
N LYS A 240 -14.53 3.91 -10.11
CA LYS A 240 -14.51 4.07 -8.64
C LYS A 240 -13.10 4.34 -8.10
N SER A 241 -12.11 3.59 -8.58
CA SER A 241 -10.71 3.83 -8.23
C SER A 241 -10.26 5.22 -8.67
N TYR A 242 -10.62 5.65 -9.88
CA TYR A 242 -10.31 6.99 -10.38
C TYR A 242 -10.91 8.10 -9.49
N GLU A 243 -12.16 7.96 -9.07
CA GLU A 243 -12.83 8.89 -8.15
C GLU A 243 -12.12 8.97 -6.80
N ALA A 244 -11.73 7.82 -6.24
CA ALA A 244 -10.94 7.77 -5.00
C ALA A 244 -9.61 8.54 -5.14
N TYR A 245 -8.90 8.38 -6.26
CA TYR A 245 -7.69 9.16 -6.54
C TYR A 245 -7.96 10.67 -6.67
N LEU A 246 -9.05 11.09 -7.32
CA LEU A 246 -9.41 12.51 -7.44
C LEU A 246 -9.63 13.19 -6.08
N SER A 247 -10.09 12.44 -5.08
CA SER A 247 -10.28 12.96 -3.72
C SER A 247 -8.95 13.38 -3.05
N TYR A 248 -7.84 12.71 -3.39
CA TYR A 248 -6.55 12.89 -2.73
C TYR A 248 -5.58 13.82 -3.46
N TYR A 249 -5.66 13.86 -4.78
CA TYR A 249 -4.73 14.60 -5.62
C TYR A 249 -5.25 16.00 -5.96
N SER A 250 -4.35 16.97 -6.11
CA SER A 250 -4.76 18.33 -6.50
C SER A 250 -5.22 18.38 -7.96
N LYS A 251 -4.60 17.57 -8.83
CA LYS A 251 -4.94 17.46 -10.25
C LYS A 251 -4.45 16.12 -10.81
N ILE A 252 -5.31 15.46 -11.57
CA ILE A 252 -4.94 14.34 -12.45
C ILE A 252 -5.22 14.81 -13.87
N GLN A 253 -4.18 14.89 -14.72
CA GLN A 253 -4.31 15.43 -16.07
C GLN A 253 -4.97 14.43 -17.01
N ASN A 254 -4.50 13.18 -16.98
CA ASN A 254 -4.99 12.09 -17.82
C ASN A 254 -5.18 10.82 -16.98
N HIS A 255 -6.11 9.97 -17.38
CA HIS A 255 -6.28 8.64 -16.81
C HIS A 255 -6.56 7.60 -17.89
N GLN A 256 -6.24 6.35 -17.60
CA GLN A 256 -6.52 5.20 -18.46
C GLN A 256 -6.83 3.98 -17.60
N TYR A 257 -7.80 3.17 -18.03
CA TYR A 257 -8.08 1.91 -17.36
C TYR A 257 -7.16 0.81 -17.85
N ILE A 258 -6.57 0.09 -16.90
CA ILE A 258 -5.74 -1.09 -17.15
C ILE A 258 -6.50 -2.35 -16.78
N LYS A 259 -6.22 -3.44 -17.49
CA LYS A 259 -6.74 -4.76 -17.17
C LYS A 259 -5.62 -5.61 -16.59
N PRO A 260 -5.84 -6.27 -15.44
CA PRO A 260 -4.84 -7.19 -14.90
C PRO A 260 -4.68 -8.40 -15.82
N GLN A 261 -3.48 -9.00 -15.81
CA GLN A 261 -3.16 -10.23 -16.53
C GLN A 261 -3.31 -11.46 -15.63
N LEU A 262 -4.37 -11.51 -14.82
CA LEU A 262 -4.68 -12.71 -14.03
C LEU A 262 -5.34 -13.76 -14.93
N LYS A 263 -4.81 -14.99 -14.90
CA LYS A 263 -5.43 -16.14 -15.55
C LYS A 263 -6.46 -16.73 -14.59
N LEU A 264 -7.74 -16.52 -14.89
CA LEU A 264 -8.83 -17.16 -14.15
C LEU A 264 -8.96 -18.63 -14.55
N GLU A 265 -9.07 -19.51 -13.57
CA GLU A 265 -9.10 -20.97 -13.74
C GLU A 265 -10.47 -21.52 -13.38
N HIS A 266 -11.03 -22.37 -14.25
CA HIS A 266 -12.20 -23.15 -13.88
C HIS A 266 -11.79 -24.26 -12.92
N ILE A 267 -12.37 -24.24 -11.71
CA ILE A 267 -12.11 -25.22 -10.66
C ILE A 267 -13.40 -25.90 -10.23
N GLY A 268 -13.30 -27.11 -9.68
CA GLY A 268 -14.44 -27.84 -9.12
C GLY A 268 -15.44 -28.34 -10.16
N ASP A 269 -16.63 -28.68 -9.66
CA ASP A 269 -17.77 -29.11 -10.47
C ASP A 269 -18.51 -27.90 -11.04
N ARG A 270 -18.64 -27.83 -12.37
CA ARG A 270 -19.31 -26.75 -13.08
C ARG A 270 -20.83 -26.74 -12.93
N SER A 271 -21.42 -27.81 -12.39
CA SER A 271 -22.85 -27.85 -12.07
C SER A 271 -23.20 -26.97 -10.86
N LYS A 272 -22.21 -26.65 -10.02
CA LYS A 272 -22.34 -25.83 -8.83
C LYS A 272 -22.06 -24.37 -9.12
N LYS A 273 -22.73 -23.47 -8.38
CA LYS A 273 -22.40 -22.06 -8.34
C LYS A 273 -21.15 -21.84 -7.48
N ILE A 274 -20.14 -21.20 -8.06
CA ILE A 274 -18.82 -21.00 -7.47
C ILE A 274 -18.77 -19.62 -6.84
N ILE A 275 -18.60 -19.59 -5.51
CA ILE A 275 -18.31 -18.37 -4.76
C ILE A 275 -16.84 -18.36 -4.39
N PHE A 276 -16.12 -17.32 -4.81
CA PHE A 276 -14.72 -17.14 -4.47
C PHE A 276 -14.54 -16.04 -3.43
N MET A 277 -14.06 -16.40 -2.23
CA MET A 277 -13.76 -15.44 -1.16
C MET A 277 -12.27 -15.17 -1.03
N ALA A 278 -11.86 -13.93 -1.33
CA ALA A 278 -10.52 -13.43 -1.00
C ALA A 278 -10.54 -12.85 0.43
N SER A 279 -10.13 -13.68 1.38
CA SER A 279 -10.25 -13.42 2.81
C SER A 279 -9.22 -12.40 3.32
N SER A 280 -9.63 -11.61 4.31
CA SER A 280 -8.78 -10.71 5.09
C SER A 280 -8.78 -11.06 6.57
N VAL A 281 -7.59 -11.10 7.19
CA VAL A 281 -7.40 -11.44 8.61
C VAL A 281 -8.21 -10.56 9.56
N VAL A 282 -8.50 -9.31 9.17
CA VAL A 282 -9.27 -8.37 10.00
C VAL A 282 -10.78 -8.54 9.90
N ALA A 283 -11.24 -9.29 8.90
CA ALA A 283 -12.65 -9.38 8.53
C ALA A 283 -13.22 -10.79 8.70
N VAL A 284 -12.43 -11.74 9.21
CA VAL A 284 -12.81 -13.15 9.33
C VAL A 284 -14.17 -13.33 9.98
N ASN A 285 -14.46 -12.64 11.09
CA ASN A 285 -15.78 -12.75 11.74
C ASN A 285 -16.94 -12.33 10.83
N LYS A 286 -16.76 -11.26 10.05
CA LYS A 286 -17.77 -10.79 9.09
C LYS A 286 -17.90 -11.75 7.91
N GLU A 287 -16.78 -12.30 7.44
CA GLU A 287 -16.72 -13.31 6.38
C GLU A 287 -17.42 -14.61 6.80
N LEU A 288 -17.18 -15.11 8.01
CA LEU A 288 -17.85 -16.29 8.57
C LEU A 288 -19.36 -16.08 8.69
N ALA A 289 -19.78 -14.92 9.21
CA ALA A 289 -21.20 -14.59 9.32
C ALA A 289 -21.86 -14.49 7.94
N PHE A 290 -21.18 -13.92 6.95
CA PHE A 290 -21.64 -13.90 5.56
C PHE A 290 -21.80 -15.30 4.97
N ILE A 291 -20.82 -16.19 5.15
CA ILE A 291 -20.90 -17.56 4.63
C ILE A 291 -22.06 -18.32 5.27
N LYS A 292 -22.22 -18.23 6.60
CA LYS A 292 -23.33 -18.88 7.32
C LYS A 292 -24.69 -18.45 6.78
N GLU A 293 -24.88 -17.15 6.64
CA GLU A 293 -26.13 -16.57 6.13
C GLU A 293 -26.37 -16.97 4.66
N LEU A 294 -25.33 -16.89 3.82
CA LEU A 294 -25.41 -17.30 2.41
C LEU A 294 -25.87 -18.74 2.26
N LEU A 295 -25.26 -19.68 3.00
CA LEU A 295 -25.59 -21.10 2.93
C LEU A 295 -26.97 -21.40 3.51
N ALA A 296 -27.40 -20.66 4.54
CA ALA A 296 -28.72 -20.82 5.14
C ALA A 296 -29.85 -20.43 4.18
N GLU A 297 -29.64 -19.37 3.40
CA GLU A 297 -30.61 -18.81 2.44
C GLU A 297 -30.53 -19.46 1.06
N SER A 298 -29.39 -20.07 0.68
CA SER A 298 -29.18 -20.67 -0.64
C SER A 298 -29.74 -22.07 -0.82
N ARG A 299 -30.75 -22.51 -0.05
CA ARG A 299 -31.19 -23.94 -0.01
C ARG A 299 -31.62 -24.52 -1.36
N SER A 300 -31.96 -23.69 -2.33
CA SER A 300 -32.35 -24.07 -3.69
C SER A 300 -31.20 -24.05 -4.71
N LEU A 301 -30.00 -23.64 -4.30
CA LEU A 301 -28.81 -23.52 -5.13
C LEU A 301 -27.71 -24.46 -4.60
N ASP A 302 -27.09 -25.23 -5.49
CA ASP A 302 -25.88 -25.97 -5.14
C ASP A 302 -24.68 -25.03 -5.22
N ILE A 303 -24.23 -24.52 -4.07
CA ILE A 303 -23.15 -23.55 -3.94
C ILE A 303 -21.90 -24.22 -3.38
N VAL A 304 -20.73 -23.86 -3.92
CA VAL A 304 -19.43 -24.14 -3.32
C VAL A 304 -18.69 -22.84 -3.02
N VAL A 305 -18.15 -22.73 -1.79
CA VAL A 305 -17.39 -21.56 -1.35
C VAL A 305 -15.90 -21.90 -1.32
N TYR A 306 -15.12 -21.26 -2.18
CA TYR A 306 -13.67 -21.32 -2.16
C TYR A 306 -13.08 -20.15 -1.39
N VAL A 307 -12.23 -20.43 -0.41
CA VAL A 307 -11.58 -19.40 0.42
C VAL A 307 -10.08 -19.35 0.12
N LYS A 308 -9.59 -18.15 -0.20
CA LYS A 308 -8.15 -17.86 -0.35
C LYS A 308 -7.70 -16.93 0.75
N LEU A 309 -6.80 -17.43 1.59
CA LEU A 309 -6.22 -16.65 2.68
C LEU A 309 -5.16 -15.67 2.18
N HIS A 310 -5.01 -14.56 2.89
CA HIS A 310 -3.97 -13.59 2.59
C HIS A 310 -2.56 -14.24 2.68
N PRO A 311 -1.65 -14.02 1.71
CA PRO A 311 -0.40 -14.78 1.60
C PRO A 311 0.56 -14.63 2.78
N LEU A 312 0.43 -13.54 3.55
CA LEU A 312 1.28 -13.27 4.72
C LEU A 312 0.79 -13.92 6.02
N TYR A 313 -0.44 -14.46 6.06
CA TYR A 313 -1.07 -14.90 7.29
C TYR A 313 -1.57 -16.34 7.17
N ASP A 314 -1.45 -17.08 8.26
CA ASP A 314 -2.06 -18.40 8.41
C ASP A 314 -3.11 -18.31 9.52
N TYR A 315 -4.37 -18.30 9.09
CA TYR A 315 -5.53 -18.19 9.97
C TYR A 315 -6.68 -19.10 9.52
N ALA A 316 -6.35 -20.18 8.81
CA ALA A 316 -7.33 -21.19 8.37
C ALA A 316 -8.14 -21.75 9.55
N HIS A 317 -7.48 -21.93 10.70
CA HIS A 317 -8.09 -22.41 11.95
C HIS A 317 -9.28 -21.55 12.42
N GLN A 318 -9.38 -20.28 12.02
CA GLN A 318 -10.53 -19.45 12.38
C GLN A 318 -11.83 -19.85 11.64
N TYR A 319 -11.73 -20.69 10.60
CA TYR A 319 -12.87 -21.25 9.87
C TYR A 319 -13.20 -22.68 10.30
N GLU A 320 -12.68 -23.17 11.42
CA GLU A 320 -12.88 -24.56 11.87
C GLU A 320 -14.38 -24.93 11.95
N GLU A 321 -15.24 -23.99 12.37
CA GLU A 321 -16.70 -24.18 12.43
C GLU A 321 -17.36 -24.40 11.07
N LEU A 322 -16.72 -24.00 9.97
CA LEU A 322 -17.20 -24.10 8.60
C LEU A 322 -16.29 -24.99 7.73
N ALA A 323 -15.43 -25.79 8.34
CA ALA A 323 -14.41 -26.55 7.61
C ALA A 323 -15.00 -27.56 6.61
N SER A 324 -16.24 -28.01 6.81
CA SER A 324 -16.98 -28.86 5.87
C SER A 324 -17.64 -28.09 4.73
N ASP A 325 -17.85 -26.78 4.89
CA ASP A 325 -18.65 -25.96 4.00
C ASP A 325 -17.80 -25.10 3.05
N VAL A 326 -16.51 -24.95 3.36
CA VAL A 326 -15.56 -24.16 2.56
C VAL A 326 -14.40 -25.00 2.06
N VAL A 327 -13.89 -24.64 0.89
CA VAL A 327 -12.69 -25.26 0.30
C VAL A 327 -11.56 -24.23 0.24
N PHE A 328 -10.48 -24.48 0.97
CA PHE A 328 -9.29 -23.64 0.88
C PHE A 328 -8.53 -23.87 -0.42
N ILE A 329 -8.14 -22.78 -1.09
CA ILE A 329 -7.38 -22.85 -2.34
C ILE A 329 -5.97 -22.29 -2.20
N ASP A 330 -5.07 -22.80 -3.05
CA ASP A 330 -3.67 -22.37 -3.09
C ASP A 330 -3.52 -20.89 -3.46
N LYS A 331 -2.45 -20.27 -2.97
CA LYS A 331 -2.11 -18.85 -3.21
C LYS A 331 -1.94 -18.52 -4.71
N LYS A 332 -1.64 -19.50 -5.56
CA LYS A 332 -1.44 -19.33 -7.00
C LYS A 332 -2.71 -19.52 -7.84
N ILE A 333 -3.77 -20.08 -7.26
CA ILE A 333 -5.04 -20.34 -7.98
C ILE A 333 -5.92 -19.09 -7.90
N TYR A 334 -6.47 -18.69 -9.05
CA TYR A 334 -7.43 -17.60 -9.16
C TYR A 334 -8.68 -18.14 -9.84
N PRO A 335 -9.75 -18.49 -9.08
CA PRO A 335 -10.93 -19.12 -9.65
C PRO A 335 -11.67 -18.20 -10.62
N TYR A 336 -12.14 -18.75 -11.73
CA TYR A 336 -13.28 -18.18 -12.46
C TYR A 336 -14.53 -18.51 -11.67
N ALA A 337 -15.17 -17.51 -11.06
CA ALA A 337 -16.25 -17.69 -10.11
C ALA A 337 -17.52 -16.98 -10.60
N ASP A 338 -18.69 -17.51 -10.26
CA ASP A 338 -19.96 -16.82 -10.51
C ASP A 338 -20.04 -15.52 -9.70
N TYR A 339 -19.43 -15.50 -8.52
CA TYR A 339 -19.31 -14.31 -7.69
C TYR A 339 -18.01 -14.33 -6.87
N MET A 340 -17.34 -13.18 -6.78
CA MET A 340 -16.23 -12.97 -5.86
C MET A 340 -16.66 -12.14 -4.66
N ILE A 341 -16.25 -12.55 -3.47
CA ILE A 341 -16.49 -11.83 -2.21
C ILE A 341 -15.14 -11.43 -1.62
N THR A 342 -15.03 -10.19 -1.14
CA THR A 342 -13.89 -9.76 -0.34
C THR A 342 -14.29 -8.66 0.62
N TYR A 343 -13.59 -8.49 1.73
CA TYR A 343 -13.84 -7.34 2.59
C TYR A 343 -13.40 -6.04 1.95
N SER A 344 -12.12 -5.94 1.58
CA SER A 344 -11.50 -4.72 1.03
C SER A 344 -10.22 -5.04 0.25
N SER A 345 -10.14 -6.22 -0.38
CA SER A 345 -8.93 -6.65 -1.09
C SER A 345 -8.83 -6.01 -2.46
N SER A 346 -7.61 -5.63 -2.84
CA SER A 346 -7.26 -5.23 -4.20
C SER A 346 -7.57 -6.28 -5.26
N LEU A 347 -7.56 -7.57 -4.89
CA LEU A 347 -7.93 -8.65 -5.79
C LEU A 347 -9.38 -8.49 -6.28
N GLY A 348 -10.26 -7.88 -5.47
CA GLY A 348 -11.62 -7.56 -5.88
C GLY A 348 -11.67 -6.57 -7.03
N ASP A 349 -10.84 -5.51 -6.99
CA ASP A 349 -10.75 -4.54 -8.09
C ASP A 349 -10.17 -5.18 -9.35
N GLU A 350 -9.20 -6.09 -9.19
CA GLU A 350 -8.63 -6.86 -10.29
C GLU A 350 -9.69 -7.77 -10.97
N TYR A 351 -10.55 -8.44 -10.19
CA TYR A 351 -11.66 -9.24 -10.71
C TYR A 351 -12.74 -8.39 -11.39
N LEU A 352 -13.11 -7.24 -10.81
CA LEU A 352 -14.02 -6.29 -11.47
C LEU A 352 -13.48 -5.85 -12.83
N ALA A 353 -12.18 -5.55 -12.93
CA ALA A 353 -11.54 -5.15 -14.19
C ALA A 353 -11.52 -6.28 -15.25
N LEU A 354 -11.65 -7.54 -14.82
CA LEU A 354 -11.83 -8.72 -15.68
C LEU A 354 -13.29 -9.01 -16.01
N GLY A 355 -14.23 -8.16 -15.58
CA GLY A 355 -15.66 -8.32 -15.83
C GLY A 355 -16.34 -9.35 -14.93
N GLN A 356 -15.71 -9.75 -13.81
CA GLN A 356 -16.32 -10.62 -12.82
C GLN A 356 -17.24 -9.83 -11.89
N LYS A 357 -18.25 -10.49 -11.31
CA LYS A 357 -19.12 -9.90 -10.28
C LYS A 357 -18.39 -9.94 -8.92
N VAL A 358 -18.39 -8.83 -8.19
CA VAL A 358 -17.65 -8.69 -6.94
C VAL A 358 -18.48 -7.98 -5.87
N LEU A 359 -18.52 -8.54 -4.66
CA LEU A 359 -19.10 -7.94 -3.46
C LEU A 359 -17.98 -7.50 -2.52
N PHE A 360 -17.95 -6.21 -2.17
CA PHE A 360 -17.06 -5.69 -1.14
C PHE A 360 -17.81 -5.60 0.20
N LEU A 361 -17.54 -6.53 1.13
CA LEU A 361 -18.25 -6.57 2.41
C LEU A 361 -18.07 -5.29 3.23
N GLU A 362 -16.99 -4.51 3.03
CA GLU A 362 -16.83 -3.21 3.70
C GLU A 362 -17.94 -2.19 3.36
N GLU A 363 -18.55 -2.31 2.18
CA GLU A 363 -19.54 -1.37 1.66
C GLU A 363 -20.95 -1.64 2.19
N HIS A 364 -21.15 -2.80 2.82
CA HIS A 364 -22.43 -3.23 3.36
C HIS A 364 -22.41 -3.19 4.88
N LYS A 365 -23.31 -2.39 5.48
CA LYS A 365 -23.48 -2.36 6.94
C LYS A 365 -24.08 -3.67 7.46
N ASP A 366 -24.97 -4.25 6.66
CA ASP A 366 -25.72 -5.46 6.99
C ASP A 366 -25.30 -6.61 6.07
N ILE A 367 -25.15 -7.79 6.67
CA ILE A 367 -24.75 -9.03 5.99
C ILE A 367 -25.91 -9.54 5.14
N GLU A 368 -27.15 -9.45 5.62
CA GLU A 368 -28.35 -9.93 4.93
C GLU A 368 -28.50 -9.27 3.56
N GLN A 369 -28.27 -7.95 3.49
CA GLN A 369 -28.31 -7.20 2.23
C GLN A 369 -27.26 -7.71 1.23
N GLY A 370 -26.04 -7.97 1.70
CA GLY A 370 -24.96 -8.49 0.84
C GLY A 370 -25.27 -9.89 0.30
N VAL A 371 -25.82 -10.76 1.16
CA VAL A 371 -26.23 -12.12 0.77
C VAL A 371 -27.33 -12.08 -0.28
N LYS A 372 -28.36 -11.26 -0.05
CA LYS A 372 -29.47 -11.09 -1.00
C LYS A 372 -28.97 -10.67 -2.39
N LEU A 373 -28.07 -9.69 -2.48
CA LEU A 373 -27.49 -9.23 -3.74
C LEU A 373 -26.75 -10.35 -4.49
N VAL A 374 -26.01 -11.18 -3.77
CA VAL A 374 -25.30 -12.33 -4.36
C VAL A 374 -26.31 -13.36 -4.87
N LEU A 375 -27.29 -13.74 -4.06
CA LEU A 375 -28.28 -14.75 -4.44
C LEU A 375 -29.14 -14.32 -5.62
N GLU A 376 -29.64 -13.08 -5.65
CA GLU A 376 -30.40 -12.53 -6.77
C GLU A 376 -29.59 -12.63 -8.08
N SER A 377 -28.33 -12.21 -8.03
CA SER A 377 -27.44 -12.31 -9.19
C SER A 377 -27.14 -13.74 -9.64
N LEU A 378 -27.06 -14.72 -8.73
CA LEU A 378 -26.82 -16.11 -9.10
C LEU A 378 -28.03 -16.76 -9.78
N ILE A 379 -29.23 -16.25 -9.50
CA ILE A 379 -30.49 -16.72 -10.07
C ILE A 379 -30.72 -16.12 -11.47
N GLU A 380 -30.38 -14.85 -11.68
CA GLU A 380 -30.54 -14.15 -12.97
C GLU A 380 -29.67 -14.70 -14.10
N ASP A 381 -28.54 -15.35 -13.78
CA ASP A 381 -27.65 -15.98 -14.77
C ASP A 381 -28.13 -17.38 -15.23
N LYS A 382 -29.43 -17.70 -15.09
CA LYS A 382 -30.09 -18.88 -15.67
C LYS A 382 -30.81 -18.53 -16.95
#